data_AF-A0A953H7W6-F1
#
_entry.id   AF-A0A953H7W6-F1
#
_cell.length_a   1.000
_cell.length_b   1.000
_cell.length_c   1.000
_cell.angle_alpha   90.00
_cell.angle_beta   90.00
_cell.angle_gamma   90.00
#
_symmetry.space_group_name_H-M   'P 1'
#
loop_
_entity.id
_entity.type
_entity.pdbx_description
1 polymer ?
#
loop_
_entity_poly.entity_id
_entity_poly.type
_entity_poly.pdbx_seq_one_letter_code
_entity_poly.pdbx_strand_id
1 'polypeptide(L)'
;SVTRPYMIPVRILMPWKAPSRMGTIAADTSYYPFGTRMYIPGYGWGVVGDRGGAIKGPDRLDIFINSTRRANDWGRRNVTVTIDR
;
A
#
# COMPACT_ATOMS: atom_id res chain seq x y z
N SER A 1 -23.37 0.53 -31.11
CA SER A 1 -22.23 0.21 -31.99
C SER A 1 -20.97 0.77 -31.36
N VAL A 2 -19.93 -0.04 -31.11
CA VAL A 2 -18.69 0.41 -30.46
C VAL A 2 -17.78 1.00 -31.54
N THR A 3 -17.81 2.32 -31.70
CA THR A 3 -17.15 3.05 -32.81
C THR A 3 -15.61 2.99 -32.78
N ARG A 4 -14.99 2.52 -31.68
CA ARG A 4 -13.52 2.41 -31.54
C ARG A 4 -13.12 1.21 -30.65
N PRO A 5 -12.97 -0.01 -31.20
CA PRO A 5 -12.70 -1.21 -30.41
C PRO A 5 -11.35 -1.19 -29.66
N TYR A 6 -10.38 -0.40 -30.13
CA TYR A 6 -9.05 -0.25 -29.51
C TYR A 6 -9.04 0.67 -28.26
N MET A 7 -10.14 1.37 -27.95
CA MET A 7 -10.24 2.21 -26.76
C MET A 7 -10.70 1.44 -25.51
N ILE A 8 -10.97 0.13 -25.64
CA ILE A 8 -11.35 -0.70 -24.49
C ILE A 8 -10.11 -0.84 -23.60
N PRO A 9 -10.13 -0.31 -22.36
CA PRO A 9 -8.98 -0.40 -21.47
C PRO A 9 -8.59 -1.85 -21.26
N VAL A 10 -7.29 -2.15 -21.26
CA VAL A 10 -6.75 -3.51 -20.99
C VAL A 10 -7.31 -4.08 -19.69
N ARG A 11 -7.67 -3.23 -18.72
CA ARG A 11 -8.30 -3.64 -17.44
C ARG A 11 -9.71 -4.27 -17.60
N ILE A 12 -10.41 -4.01 -18.70
CA ILE A 12 -11.69 -4.65 -19.05
C ILE A 12 -11.44 -6.01 -19.73
N LEU A 13 -10.44 -6.09 -20.60
CA LEU A 13 -10.13 -7.30 -21.38
C LEU A 13 -9.28 -8.32 -20.60
N MET A 14 -8.50 -7.85 -19.62
CA MET A 14 -7.61 -8.67 -18.79
C MET A 14 -7.72 -8.23 -17.33
N PRO A 15 -8.87 -8.44 -16.67
CA PRO A 15 -9.07 -8.05 -15.26
C PRO A 15 -8.04 -8.72 -14.33
N TRP A 16 -7.52 -9.91 -14.69
CA TRP A 16 -6.47 -10.62 -13.95
C TRP A 16 -5.07 -9.97 -14.05
N LYS A 17 -4.86 -9.02 -14.97
CA LYS A 17 -3.65 -8.20 -15.05
C LYS A 17 -3.79 -6.85 -14.35
N ALA A 18 -4.93 -6.58 -13.71
CA ALA A 18 -5.04 -5.40 -12.85
C ALA A 18 -3.94 -5.48 -11.76
N PRO A 19 -3.18 -4.40 -11.53
CA PRO A 19 -2.18 -4.41 -10.47
C PRO A 19 -2.89 -4.76 -9.16
N SER A 20 -2.34 -5.73 -8.42
CA SER A 20 -2.77 -6.03 -7.06
C SER A 20 -2.86 -4.71 -6.30
N ARG A 21 -4.03 -4.38 -5.74
CA ARG A 21 -4.21 -3.13 -4.98
C ARG A 21 -3.17 -3.13 -3.87
N MET A 22 -2.18 -2.24 -3.99
CA MET A 22 -1.20 -2.02 -2.95
C MET A 22 -1.92 -1.52 -1.70
N GLY A 23 -1.47 -1.97 -0.54
CA GLY A 23 -1.96 -1.47 0.73
C GLY A 23 -1.60 0.01 0.94
N THR A 24 -2.33 0.71 1.79
CA THR A 24 -1.98 2.09 2.17
C THR A 24 -1.14 2.06 3.45
N ILE A 25 -0.09 2.87 3.48
CA ILE A 25 0.80 3.05 4.62
C ILE A 25 0.73 4.51 5.05
N ALA A 26 0.60 4.76 6.36
CA ALA A 26 0.84 6.07 6.95
C ALA A 26 2.24 6.11 7.56
N ALA A 27 3.00 7.15 7.25
CA ALA A 27 4.40 7.29 7.65
C ALA A 27 4.75 8.76 7.94
N ASP A 28 5.93 8.98 8.53
CA ASP A 28 6.51 10.32 8.62
C ASP A 28 7.09 10.73 7.25
N THR A 29 6.42 11.69 6.60
CA THR A 29 6.77 12.13 5.24
C THR A 29 8.12 12.85 5.15
N SER A 30 8.70 13.26 6.29
CA SER A 30 10.08 13.79 6.32
C SER A 30 11.13 12.71 6.06
N TYR A 31 10.80 11.43 6.30
CA TYR A 31 11.67 10.29 6.04
C TYR A 31 11.21 9.49 4.82
N TYR A 32 9.89 9.33 4.65
CA TYR A 32 9.29 8.55 3.56
C TYR A 32 8.26 9.40 2.81
N PRO A 33 8.66 10.06 1.71
CA PRO A 33 7.76 10.87 0.91
C PRO A 33 6.52 10.09 0.43
N PHE A 34 5.45 10.81 0.12
CA PHE A 34 4.28 10.19 -0.51
C PHE A 34 4.68 9.46 -1.79
N GLY A 35 4.09 8.29 -2.01
CA GLY A 35 4.43 7.42 -3.13
C GLY A 35 5.59 6.45 -2.86
N THR A 36 6.30 6.56 -1.73
CA THR A 36 7.28 5.55 -1.33
C THR A 36 6.59 4.19 -1.23
N ARG A 37 7.11 3.20 -1.97
CA ARG A 37 6.60 1.83 -1.96
C ARG A 37 7.44 0.99 -1.02
N MET A 38 6.78 0.14 -0.24
CA MET A 38 7.42 -0.69 0.77
C MET A 38 6.84 -2.09 0.77
N TYR A 39 7.70 -3.09 0.97
CA TYR A 39 7.31 -4.45 1.28
C TYR A 39 7.44 -4.69 2.78
N ILE A 40 6.33 -5.03 3.41
CA ILE A 40 6.25 -5.32 4.84
C ILE A 40 5.98 -6.82 4.99
N PRO A 41 6.92 -7.60 5.58
CA PRO A 41 6.75 -9.04 5.74
C PRO A 41 5.44 -9.39 6.47
N GLY A 42 4.60 -10.21 5.85
CA GLY A 42 3.29 -10.63 6.39
C GLY A 42 2.12 -9.68 6.10
N TYR A 43 2.38 -8.45 5.62
CA TYR A 43 1.35 -7.55 5.09
C TYR A 43 1.37 -7.54 3.54
N GLY A 44 2.56 -7.51 2.95
CA GLY A 44 2.78 -7.41 1.52
C GLY A 44 3.23 -6.01 1.08
N TRP A 45 2.96 -5.67 -0.18
CA TRP A 45 3.30 -4.38 -0.76
C TRP A 45 2.31 -3.29 -0.38
N GLY A 46 2.83 -2.16 0.06
CA GLY A 46 2.06 -0.94 0.29
C GLY A 46 2.76 0.32 -0.20
N VAL A 47 2.01 1.41 -0.22
CA VAL A 47 2.48 2.74 -0.62
C VAL A 47 2.18 3.76 0.47
N VAL A 48 3.12 4.67 0.72
CA VAL A 48 2.90 5.80 1.61
C VAL A 48 1.88 6.73 0.96
N GLY A 49 0.67 6.71 1.49
CA GLY A 49 -0.46 7.50 1.01
C GLY A 49 -1.08 8.40 2.07
N ASP A 50 -0.63 8.28 3.33
CA ASP A 50 -1.15 9.05 4.45
C ASP A 50 -0.05 9.43 5.45
N ARG A 51 -0.35 10.36 6.37
CA ARG A 51 0.53 10.79 7.46
C ARG A 51 -0.26 10.97 8.75
N GLY A 52 0.29 10.48 9.86
CA GLY A 52 -0.33 10.61 11.18
C GLY A 52 0.41 11.61 12.06
N GLY A 53 -0.32 12.39 12.86
CA GLY A 53 0.30 13.26 13.88
C GLY A 53 1.13 12.49 14.91
N ALA A 54 0.71 11.26 15.22
CA ALA A 54 1.40 10.36 16.15
C ALA A 54 2.39 9.39 15.48
N ILE A 55 2.47 9.38 14.15
CA ILE A 55 3.39 8.52 13.37
C ILE A 55 4.59 9.39 12.99
N LYS A 56 5.66 9.26 13.77
CA LYS A 56 6.84 10.15 13.71
C LYS A 56 8.13 9.34 13.74
N GLY A 57 9.12 9.83 13.00
CA GLY A 57 10.43 9.22 12.87
C GLY A 57 10.50 8.09 11.82
N PRO A 58 11.69 7.52 11.62
CA PRO A 58 11.94 6.51 10.59
C PRO A 58 11.39 5.12 10.95
N ASP A 59 11.28 4.79 12.23
CA ASP A 59 10.98 3.42 12.66
C ASP A 59 9.49 3.15 12.93
N ARG A 60 8.61 4.10 12.59
CA ARG A 60 7.18 4.01 12.89
C ARG A 60 6.34 4.14 11.63
N LEU A 61 5.63 3.07 11.31
CA LEU A 61 4.69 2.97 10.21
C LEU A 61 3.34 2.50 10.74
N ASP A 62 2.26 2.95 10.11
CA ASP A 62 0.92 2.42 10.32
C ASP A 62 0.38 1.85 9.00
N ILE A 63 -0.21 0.67 9.05
CA ILE A 63 -0.67 -0.05 7.86
C ILE A 63 -2.19 -0.20 7.88
N PHE A 64 -2.82 0.09 6.76
CA PHE A 64 -4.27 -0.04 6.66
C PHE A 64 -4.68 -1.52 6.46
N ILE A 65 -5.37 -2.09 7.44
CA ILE A 65 -5.96 -3.42 7.35
C ILE A 65 -7.48 -3.31 7.46
N ASN A 66 -8.21 -3.73 6.43
CA ASN A 66 -9.67 -3.58 6.33
C ASN A 66 -10.48 -4.50 7.28
N SER A 67 -9.84 -5.26 8.16
CA SER A 67 -10.50 -6.18 9.08
C SER A 67 -9.95 -6.01 10.48
N THR A 68 -10.81 -5.64 11.43
CA THR A 68 -10.44 -5.46 12.84
C THR A 68 -9.81 -6.71 13.43
N ARG A 69 -10.36 -7.90 13.12
CA ARG A 69 -9.78 -9.17 13.56
C ARG A 69 -8.35 -9.33 13.06
N ARG A 70 -8.11 -9.13 11.76
CA ARG A 70 -6.76 -9.23 11.18
C ARG A 70 -5.81 -8.14 11.71
N ALA A 71 -6.32 -6.95 12.00
CA ALA A 71 -5.54 -5.87 12.60
C ALA A 71 -5.11 -6.23 14.04
N ASN A 72 -6.00 -6.85 14.81
CA ASN A 72 -5.70 -7.35 16.15
C ASN A 72 -4.70 -8.52 16.10
N ASP A 73 -4.89 -9.47 15.18
CA ASP A 73 -3.97 -10.59 14.97
C ASP A 73 -2.58 -10.10 14.51
N TRP A 74 -2.54 -8.99 13.76
CA TRP A 74 -1.29 -8.32 13.38
C TRP A 74 -0.63 -7.64 14.59
N GLY A 75 -1.36 -6.82 15.34
CA GLY A 75 -0.84 -6.12 16.52
C GLY A 75 0.35 -5.19 16.22
N ARG A 76 1.03 -4.72 17.27
CA ARG A 76 2.26 -3.93 17.14
C ARG A 76 3.46 -4.86 17.13
N ARG A 77 4.33 -4.69 16.14
CA ARG A 77 5.54 -5.51 15.97
C ARG A 77 6.63 -4.73 15.27
N ASN A 78 7.88 -5.06 15.59
CA ASN A 78 9.03 -4.58 14.86
C ASN A 78 9.35 -5.59 13.76
N VAL A 79 9.37 -5.12 12.52
CA VAL A 79 9.70 -5.93 11.34
C VAL A 79 10.63 -5.15 10.44
N THR A 80 11.55 -5.85 9.78
CA THR A 80 12.40 -5.24 8.76
C THR A 80 11.60 -5.03 7.49
N VAL A 81 11.53 -3.78 7.03
CA VAL A 81 10.78 -3.37 5.84
C VAL A 81 11.75 -3.14 4.68
N THR A 82 11.37 -3.57 3.48
CA THR A 82 12.13 -3.30 2.26
C THR A 82 11.50 -2.14 1.51
N ILE A 83 12.27 -1.10 1.23
CA ILE A 83 11.81 0.05 0.45
C ILE A 83 12.14 -0.18 -1.02
N ASP A 84 11.16 0.00 -1.89
CA ASP A 84 11.35 -0.03 -3.35
C ASP A 84 12.06 1.25 -3.78
N ARG A 85 13.22 1.13 -4.42
CA ARG A 85 14.03 2.26 -4.87
C ARG A 85 13.59 2.78 -6.23
#